data_AF-A0A370JYK1-F1
#
_entry.id   AF-A0A370JYK1-F1
#
_cell.length_a   1.000
_cell.length_b   1.000
_cell.length_c   1.000
_cell.angle_alpha   90.00
_cell.angle_beta   90.00
_cell.angle_gamma   90.00
#
_symmetry.space_group_name_H-M   'P 1'
#
loop_
_entity.id
_entity.type
_entity.pdbx_description
1 polymer ?
#
loop_
_entity_poly.entity_id
_entity_poly.type
_entity_poly.pdbx_seq_one_letter_code
_entity_poly.pdbx_strand_id
1 'polypeptide(L)'
;MLEVLIREMHEPEEVLEIPRLERAIWNDPGETIRPGTLLALLHEGGLLAGAFYRGELVGFVFGFPTHRPTDHHSHMAGVLPAYQHLGIGYQLKRFQRDWALSRGYERVVWTFDPLRGLNAHFNLRKLGATFQRYIPNCYGPMGGLNAGAPSDRAYAVWELKSPRVLARLYAPPPPPDTEGLPLANRVEGEAPQEARLGLEAPRILVQIPEDWGGILQRDPGLALAWREHSREVFGHYLARGYRAVEFVRGPNRYLLEREGT
;
A
#
# COMPACT_ATOMS: atom_id res chain seq x y z
N MET A 1 -13.37 19.10 5.89
CA MET A 1 -12.21 18.19 6.02
C MET A 1 -11.68 18.39 7.42
N LEU A 2 -11.33 17.33 8.15
CA LEU A 2 -10.72 17.49 9.47
C LEU A 2 -9.33 18.12 9.28
N GLU A 3 -9.11 19.26 9.92
CA GLU A 3 -7.87 20.02 9.81
C GLU A 3 -6.85 19.42 10.76
N VAL A 4 -5.78 18.84 10.20
CA VAL A 4 -4.64 18.34 10.95
C VAL A 4 -3.41 19.17 10.59
N LEU A 5 -2.56 19.41 11.58
CA LEU A 5 -1.22 19.92 11.33
C LEU A 5 -0.32 18.74 10.95
N ILE A 6 0.28 18.79 9.77
CA ILE A 6 1.31 17.82 9.38
C ILE A 6 2.66 18.50 9.40
N ARG A 7 3.60 17.92 10.14
CA ARG A 7 4.97 18.40 10.22
C ARG A 7 5.96 17.27 10.43
N GLU A 8 7.21 17.53 10.09
CA GLU A 8 8.31 16.65 10.44
C GLU A 8 8.43 16.54 11.98
N MET A 9 8.85 15.37 12.45
CA MET A 9 9.16 15.07 13.84
C MET A 9 10.63 14.70 13.92
N HIS A 10 11.37 15.45 14.74
CA HIS A 10 12.84 15.29 14.88
C HIS A 10 13.26 15.18 16.34
N GLU A 11 12.43 15.64 17.28
CA GLU A 11 12.76 15.62 18.69
C GLU A 11 12.59 14.21 19.28
N PRO A 12 13.51 13.75 20.15
CA PRO A 12 13.45 12.42 20.75
C PRO A 12 12.11 12.12 21.44
N GLU A 13 11.53 13.09 22.13
CA GLU A 13 10.25 12.96 22.83
C GLU A 13 9.11 12.61 21.88
N GLU A 14 9.15 13.14 20.67
CA GLU A 14 8.15 12.87 19.63
C GLU A 14 8.33 11.48 19.03
N VAL A 15 9.58 11.06 18.82
CA VAL A 15 9.93 9.75 18.28
C VAL A 15 9.55 8.63 19.26
N LEU A 16 9.63 8.88 20.57
CA LEU A 16 9.21 7.95 21.61
C LEU A 16 7.72 7.61 21.58
N GLU A 17 6.88 8.45 20.96
CA GLU A 17 5.45 8.19 20.80
C GLU A 17 5.13 7.19 19.67
N ILE A 18 6.06 6.97 18.73
CA ILE A 18 5.81 6.15 17.54
C ILE A 18 5.48 4.69 17.89
N PRO A 19 6.21 3.99 18.77
CA PRO A 19 5.84 2.63 19.17
C PRO A 19 4.44 2.52 19.78
N ARG A 20 3.99 3.54 20.53
CA ARG A 20 2.62 3.56 21.08
C ARG A 20 1.59 3.61 19.94
N LEU A 21 1.86 4.45 18.94
CA LEU A 21 1.01 4.64 17.78
C LEU A 21 0.97 3.37 16.90
N GLU A 22 2.11 2.74 16.64
CA GLU A 22 2.23 1.48 15.88
C GLU A 22 1.35 0.38 16.49
N ARG A 23 1.45 0.16 17.81
CA ARG A 23 0.63 -0.84 18.51
C ARG A 23 -0.86 -0.59 18.35
N ALA A 24 -1.28 0.67 18.46
CA ALA A 24 -2.68 1.05 18.31
C ALA A 24 -3.19 0.92 16.86
N ILE A 25 -2.30 1.10 15.87
CA ILE A 25 -2.66 1.05 14.45
C ILE A 25 -2.69 -0.39 13.92
N TRP A 26 -1.66 -1.19 14.21
CA TRP A 26 -1.50 -2.52 13.62
C TRP A 26 -1.91 -3.67 14.53
N ASN A 27 -2.23 -3.38 15.79
CA ASN A 27 -2.58 -4.37 16.81
C ASN A 27 -1.51 -5.48 16.92
N ASP A 28 -0.24 -5.09 16.79
CA ASP A 28 0.92 -5.97 16.92
C ASP A 28 1.87 -5.43 17.99
N PRO A 29 1.66 -5.79 19.27
CA PRO A 29 2.47 -5.26 20.35
C PRO A 29 3.91 -5.78 20.35
N GLY A 30 4.19 -6.88 19.65
CA GLY A 30 5.51 -7.53 19.60
C GLY A 30 6.44 -6.96 18.53
N GLU A 31 5.89 -6.21 17.57
CA GLU A 31 6.62 -5.71 16.40
C GLU A 31 6.44 -4.19 16.27
N THR A 32 7.36 -3.43 16.89
CA THR A 32 7.43 -1.96 16.77
C THR A 32 8.86 -1.52 16.46
N ILE A 33 9.01 -0.40 15.74
CA ILE A 33 10.35 0.12 15.48
C ILE A 33 10.97 0.63 16.79
N ARG A 34 12.25 0.34 16.99
CA ARG A 34 12.99 0.90 18.13
C ARG A 34 13.20 2.40 17.91
N PRO A 35 12.82 3.28 18.86
CA PRO A 35 12.99 4.74 18.70
C PRO A 35 14.43 5.16 18.36
N GLY A 36 15.44 4.53 18.97
CA GLY A 36 16.84 4.81 18.65
C GLY A 36 17.23 4.48 17.21
N THR A 37 16.66 3.42 16.62
CA THR A 37 16.83 3.10 15.20
C THR A 37 16.13 4.13 14.32
N LEU A 38 14.93 4.57 14.71
CA LEU A 38 14.20 5.60 14.00
C LEU A 38 15.00 6.92 13.97
N LEU A 39 15.49 7.39 15.13
CA LEU A 39 16.35 8.57 15.25
C LEU A 39 17.60 8.49 14.36
N ALA A 40 18.31 7.36 14.40
CA ALA A 40 19.47 7.16 13.54
C ALA A 40 19.12 7.32 12.05
N LEU A 41 18.00 6.75 11.60
CA LEU A 41 17.55 6.89 10.23
C LEU A 41 17.15 8.33 9.88
N LEU A 42 16.61 9.10 10.83
CA LEU A 42 16.32 10.53 10.62
C LEU A 42 17.60 11.36 10.46
N HIS A 43 18.63 11.09 11.26
CA HIS A 43 19.94 11.74 11.10
C HIS A 43 20.59 11.44 9.74
N GLU A 44 20.33 10.25 9.17
CA GLU A 44 20.81 9.83 7.86
C GLU A 44 19.89 10.24 6.69
N GLY A 45 18.99 11.22 6.91
CA GLY A 45 18.14 11.78 5.86
C GLY A 45 16.78 11.10 5.68
N GLY A 46 16.34 10.34 6.68
CA GLY A 46 14.98 9.82 6.76
C GLY A 46 13.92 10.90 6.97
N LEU A 47 12.68 10.55 6.67
CA LEU A 47 11.48 11.33 6.97
C LEU A 47 10.71 10.62 8.06
N LEU A 48 10.41 11.33 9.15
CA LEU A 48 9.28 11.05 10.02
C LEU A 48 8.41 12.31 10.06
N ALA A 49 7.13 12.16 9.72
CA ALA A 49 6.16 13.23 9.88
C ALA A 49 4.91 12.73 10.60
N GLY A 50 4.40 13.56 11.52
CA GLY A 50 3.20 13.31 12.30
C GLY A 50 2.02 14.12 11.79
N ALA A 51 0.83 13.56 11.90
CA ALA A 51 -0.44 14.26 11.77
C ALA A 51 -0.99 14.55 13.16
N PHE A 52 -1.17 15.83 13.48
CA PHE A 52 -1.63 16.31 14.77
C PHE A 52 -3.05 16.87 14.67
N TYR A 53 -3.96 16.35 15.49
CA TYR A 53 -5.32 16.89 15.64
C TYR A 53 -5.49 17.40 17.06
N ARG A 54 -5.79 18.70 17.21
CA ARG A 54 -5.92 19.36 18.53
C ARG A 54 -4.71 19.12 19.46
N GLY A 55 -3.51 19.04 18.89
CA GLY A 55 -2.26 18.77 19.60
C GLY A 55 -1.94 17.29 19.83
N GLU A 56 -2.87 16.37 19.57
CA GLU A 56 -2.65 14.93 19.69
C GLU A 56 -2.05 14.35 18.41
N LEU A 57 -1.02 13.52 18.52
CA LEU A 57 -0.47 12.75 17.40
C LEU A 57 -1.43 11.59 17.04
N VAL A 58 -2.08 11.67 15.88
CA VAL A 58 -3.13 10.72 15.45
C VAL A 58 -2.75 9.86 14.26
N GLY A 59 -1.61 10.13 13.64
CA GLY A 59 -1.08 9.35 12.53
C GLY A 59 0.33 9.79 12.16
N PHE A 60 1.01 8.99 11.35
CA PHE A 60 2.38 9.29 10.95
C PHE A 60 2.72 8.66 9.59
N VAL A 61 3.80 9.16 9.00
CA VAL A 61 4.50 8.54 7.88
C VAL A 61 5.98 8.53 8.17
N PHE A 62 6.61 7.37 7.94
CA PHE A 62 8.03 7.15 8.07
C PHE A 62 8.59 6.57 6.78
N GLY A 63 9.75 7.08 6.34
CA GLY A 63 10.50 6.52 5.23
C GLY A 63 11.95 6.96 5.20
N PHE A 64 12.76 6.32 4.37
CA PHE A 64 14.21 6.50 4.36
C PHE A 64 14.82 6.41 2.95
N PRO A 65 16.03 6.96 2.73
CA PRO A 65 16.74 6.84 1.45
C PRO A 65 17.00 5.40 1.05
N THR A 66 17.09 5.13 -0.26
CA THR A 66 17.43 3.78 -0.76
C THR A 66 18.80 3.75 -1.42
N HIS A 67 19.26 2.55 -1.81
CA HIS A 67 20.45 2.38 -2.65
C HIS A 67 20.31 3.03 -4.05
N ARG A 68 19.09 3.41 -4.45
CA ARG A 68 18.83 4.21 -5.66
C ARG A 68 18.69 5.66 -5.23
N PRO A 69 19.60 6.57 -5.63
CA PRO A 69 19.63 7.94 -5.14
C PRO A 69 18.33 8.73 -5.36
N THR A 70 17.55 8.39 -6.40
CA THR A 70 16.29 9.07 -6.74
C THR A 70 15.04 8.44 -6.11
N ASP A 71 15.19 7.35 -5.35
CA ASP A 71 14.08 6.64 -4.71
C ASP A 71 14.10 6.83 -3.19
N HIS A 72 12.93 7.16 -2.63
CA HIS A 72 12.65 7.15 -1.20
C HIS A 72 11.79 5.93 -0.84
N HIS A 73 12.14 5.18 0.20
CA HIS A 73 11.32 4.07 0.68
C HIS A 73 10.33 4.55 1.74
N SER A 74 9.03 4.43 1.46
CA SER A 74 7.96 4.70 2.43
C SER A 74 7.70 3.46 3.28
N HIS A 75 8.41 3.33 4.39
CA HIS A 75 8.38 2.13 5.22
C HIS A 75 7.05 1.93 5.95
N MET A 76 6.58 2.98 6.62
CA MET A 76 5.40 2.90 7.48
C MET A 76 4.51 4.12 7.27
N ALA A 77 3.21 3.90 7.22
CA ALA A 77 2.22 4.97 7.25
C ALA A 77 0.96 4.44 7.91
N GLY A 78 0.42 5.18 8.87
CA GLY A 78 -0.70 4.72 9.64
C GLY A 78 -1.44 5.85 10.32
N VAL A 79 -2.73 5.63 10.56
CA VAL A 79 -3.63 6.55 11.25
C VAL A 79 -4.40 5.74 12.27
N LEU A 80 -4.52 6.27 13.49
CA LEU A 80 -5.29 5.68 14.56
C LEU A 80 -6.71 5.33 14.10
N PRO A 81 -7.28 4.18 14.52
CA PRO A 81 -8.59 3.71 14.05
C PRO A 81 -9.71 4.75 14.10
N ALA A 82 -9.80 5.52 15.20
CA ALA A 82 -10.81 6.56 15.39
C ALA A 82 -10.73 7.73 14.38
N TYR A 83 -9.59 7.88 13.72
CA TYR A 83 -9.29 8.96 12.78
C TYR A 83 -9.16 8.48 11.32
N GLN A 84 -9.37 7.18 11.07
CA GLN A 84 -9.38 6.61 9.73
C GLN A 84 -10.57 7.15 8.91
N HIS A 85 -10.46 7.10 7.59
CA HIS A 85 -11.47 7.61 6.64
C HIS A 85 -11.72 9.13 6.68
N LEU A 86 -11.02 9.89 7.54
CA LEU A 86 -11.09 11.36 7.62
C LEU A 86 -10.11 12.08 6.68
N GLY A 87 -9.44 11.33 5.79
CA GLY A 87 -8.50 11.87 4.80
C GLY A 87 -7.08 12.13 5.31
N ILE A 88 -6.77 11.84 6.58
CA ILE A 88 -5.44 12.09 7.18
C ILE A 88 -4.33 11.33 6.46
N GLY A 89 -4.54 10.04 6.13
CA GLY A 89 -3.53 9.26 5.41
C GLY A 89 -3.18 9.84 4.03
N TYR A 90 -4.16 10.42 3.34
CA TYR A 90 -3.93 11.12 2.08
C TYR A 90 -3.12 12.41 2.29
N GLN A 91 -3.43 13.20 3.32
CA GLN A 91 -2.67 14.39 3.66
C GLN A 91 -1.21 14.05 4.03
N LEU A 92 -0.97 12.99 4.81
CA LEU A 92 0.38 12.48 5.14
C LEU A 92 1.18 12.10 3.89
N LYS A 93 0.55 11.40 2.94
CA LYS A 93 1.23 11.02 1.69
C LYS A 93 1.51 12.22 0.78
N ARG A 94 0.63 13.23 0.76
CA ARG A 94 0.91 14.50 0.06
C ARG A 94 2.11 15.22 0.68
N PHE A 95 2.15 15.33 2.01
CA PHE A 95 3.30 15.88 2.71
C PHE A 95 4.59 15.13 2.35
N GLN A 96 4.57 13.79 2.40
CA GLN A 96 5.72 12.97 2.00
C GLN A 96 6.15 13.22 0.56
N ARG A 97 5.20 13.38 -0.37
CA ARG A 97 5.52 13.68 -1.77
C ARG A 97 6.23 15.03 -1.90
N ASP A 98 5.71 16.07 -1.28
CA ASP A 98 6.27 17.42 -1.39
C ASP A 98 7.65 17.48 -0.70
N TRP A 99 7.78 16.83 0.46
CA TRP A 99 9.06 16.60 1.14
C TRP A 99 10.06 15.86 0.24
N ALA A 100 9.64 14.78 -0.42
CA ALA A 100 10.51 13.96 -1.25
C ALA A 100 10.99 14.74 -2.49
N LEU A 101 10.07 15.44 -3.17
CA LEU A 101 10.39 16.29 -4.33
C LEU A 101 11.35 17.42 -3.95
N SER A 102 11.19 18.04 -2.78
CA SER A 102 12.09 19.11 -2.30
C SER A 102 13.53 18.64 -2.08
N ARG A 103 13.74 17.33 -1.93
CA ARG A 103 15.04 16.70 -1.67
C ARG A 103 15.59 15.95 -2.89
N GLY A 104 14.99 16.14 -4.07
CA GLY A 104 15.47 15.57 -5.32
C GLY A 104 15.03 14.12 -5.58
N TYR A 105 14.19 13.53 -4.73
CA TYR A 105 13.60 12.23 -5.04
C TYR A 105 12.58 12.35 -6.18
N GLU A 106 12.58 11.36 -7.04
CA GLU A 106 11.66 11.25 -8.18
C GLU A 106 10.57 10.21 -7.92
N ARG A 107 10.89 9.20 -7.09
CA ARG A 107 10.01 8.09 -6.78
C ARG A 107 9.91 7.84 -5.28
N VAL A 108 8.72 7.44 -4.84
CA VAL A 108 8.52 6.82 -3.53
C VAL A 108 8.08 5.38 -3.74
N VAL A 109 8.72 4.44 -3.05
CA VAL A 109 8.47 2.99 -3.19
C VAL A 109 8.12 2.37 -1.85
N TRP A 110 7.22 1.38 -1.84
CA TRP A 110 6.84 0.64 -0.63
C TRP A 110 6.25 -0.71 -0.98
N THR A 111 5.90 -1.49 0.04
CA THR A 111 5.16 -2.73 -0.11
C THR A 111 3.82 -2.66 0.60
N PHE A 112 2.82 -3.39 0.11
CA PHE A 112 1.56 -3.60 0.81
C PHE A 112 1.02 -5.00 0.50
N ASP A 113 0.08 -5.50 1.32
CA ASP A 113 -0.58 -6.79 1.05
C ASP A 113 -1.49 -6.68 -0.20
N PRO A 114 -1.24 -7.45 -1.27
CA PRO A 114 -2.04 -7.36 -2.50
C PRO A 114 -3.49 -7.81 -2.32
N LEU A 115 -3.86 -8.53 -1.26
CA LEU A 115 -5.27 -8.89 -1.02
C LEU A 115 -6.00 -7.90 -0.12
N ARG A 116 -5.34 -6.85 0.38
CA ARG A 116 -6.01 -5.76 1.11
C ARG A 116 -6.57 -4.72 0.14
N GLY A 117 -7.83 -4.89 -0.24
CA GLY A 117 -8.51 -3.98 -1.18
C GLY A 117 -8.54 -2.50 -0.76
N LEU A 118 -8.62 -2.19 0.55
CA LEU A 118 -8.53 -0.81 1.03
C LEU A 118 -7.16 -0.17 0.72
N ASN A 119 -6.07 -0.92 0.93
CA ASN A 119 -4.72 -0.46 0.61
C ASN A 119 -4.52 -0.34 -0.90
N ALA A 120 -5.03 -1.30 -1.67
CA ALA A 120 -5.01 -1.26 -3.13
C ALA A 120 -5.72 -0.01 -3.68
N HIS A 121 -6.92 0.27 -3.18
CA HIS A 121 -7.68 1.47 -3.53
C HIS A 121 -6.90 2.74 -3.17
N PHE A 122 -6.39 2.83 -1.94
CA PHE A 122 -5.63 4.01 -1.53
C PHE A 122 -4.39 4.22 -2.40
N ASN A 123 -3.57 3.18 -2.58
CA ASN A 123 -2.31 3.28 -3.30
C ASN A 123 -2.50 3.54 -4.81
N LEU A 124 -3.35 2.78 -5.49
CA LEU A 124 -3.48 2.86 -6.95
C LEU A 124 -4.48 3.93 -7.39
N ARG A 125 -5.68 3.92 -6.79
CA ARG A 125 -6.80 4.78 -7.20
C ARG A 125 -6.66 6.21 -6.68
N LYS A 126 -6.25 6.40 -5.41
CA LYS A 126 -6.14 7.73 -4.79
C LYS A 126 -4.78 8.38 -5.00
N LEU A 127 -3.68 7.65 -4.78
CA LEU A 127 -2.34 8.24 -4.95
C LEU A 127 -1.82 8.17 -6.39
N GLY A 128 -2.29 7.20 -7.17
CA GLY A 128 -1.80 6.99 -8.54
C GLY A 128 -0.53 6.14 -8.62
N ALA A 129 -0.12 5.47 -7.54
CA ALA A 129 0.95 4.50 -7.58
C ALA A 129 0.60 3.32 -8.51
N THR A 130 1.61 2.58 -8.91
CA THR A 130 1.48 1.32 -9.66
C THR A 130 2.04 0.18 -8.85
N PHE A 131 1.51 -1.03 -9.05
CA PHE A 131 2.08 -2.24 -8.46
C PHE A 131 2.76 -3.04 -9.59
N GLN A 132 4.08 -3.15 -9.49
CA GLN A 132 4.95 -3.64 -10.57
C GLN A 132 5.60 -5.00 -10.29
N ARG A 133 5.76 -5.39 -9.02
CA ARG A 133 6.44 -6.64 -8.65
C ARG A 133 5.79 -7.31 -7.46
N TYR A 134 5.51 -8.61 -7.59
CA TYR A 134 5.02 -9.45 -6.49
C TYR A 134 6.21 -10.06 -5.74
N ILE A 135 6.19 -10.00 -4.41
CA ILE A 135 7.26 -10.51 -3.54
C ILE A 135 6.65 -11.55 -2.60
N PRO A 136 6.85 -12.85 -2.83
CA PRO A 136 6.38 -13.90 -1.92
C PRO A 136 7.04 -13.81 -0.55
N ASN A 137 6.27 -14.03 0.51
CA ASN A 137 6.72 -14.11 1.90
C ASN A 137 7.79 -13.08 2.30
N CYS A 138 7.54 -11.81 1.95
CA CYS A 138 8.53 -10.72 1.97
C CYS A 138 9.15 -10.46 3.34
N TYR A 139 8.39 -10.68 4.42
CA TYR A 139 8.79 -10.38 5.79
C TYR A 139 8.84 -11.62 6.70
N GLY A 140 8.61 -12.83 6.15
CA GLY A 140 8.44 -14.03 6.96
C GLY A 140 7.12 -14.02 7.75
N PRO A 141 7.05 -14.74 8.89
CA PRO A 141 5.90 -14.70 9.80
C PRO A 141 5.66 -13.28 10.33
N MET A 142 4.39 -12.86 10.37
CA MET A 142 3.97 -11.54 10.87
C MET A 142 2.85 -11.68 11.90
N GLY A 143 2.75 -10.70 12.80
CA GLY A 143 1.69 -10.62 13.80
C GLY A 143 0.57 -9.63 13.44
N GLY A 144 -0.26 -9.35 14.46
CA GLY A 144 -1.35 -8.38 14.43
C GLY A 144 -2.29 -8.53 13.23
N LEU A 145 -2.60 -7.40 12.58
CA LEU A 145 -3.49 -7.37 11.43
C LEU A 145 -3.03 -8.26 10.27
N ASN A 146 -1.72 -8.53 10.14
CA ASN A 146 -1.15 -9.29 9.02
C ASN A 146 -0.84 -10.76 9.35
N ALA A 147 -1.22 -11.23 10.53
CA ALA A 147 -1.08 -12.63 10.92
C ALA A 147 -2.01 -13.54 10.09
N GLY A 148 -1.66 -14.83 10.04
CA GLY A 148 -2.54 -15.89 9.49
C GLY A 148 -2.25 -16.32 8.05
N ALA A 149 -1.32 -15.66 7.34
CA ALA A 149 -0.86 -16.09 6.01
C ALA A 149 0.57 -15.65 5.73
N PRO A 150 1.28 -16.27 4.76
CA PRO A 150 2.58 -15.79 4.30
C PRO A 150 2.54 -14.31 3.90
N SER A 151 3.60 -13.56 4.23
CA SER A 151 3.68 -12.10 4.10
C SER A 151 3.96 -11.64 2.67
N ASP A 152 3.19 -12.13 1.70
CA ASP A 152 3.34 -11.72 0.31
C ASP A 152 3.02 -10.22 0.15
N ARG A 153 3.75 -9.57 -0.76
CA ARG A 153 3.73 -8.12 -0.93
C ARG A 153 3.69 -7.68 -2.39
N ALA A 154 2.83 -6.69 -2.65
CA ALA A 154 2.87 -5.88 -3.84
C ALA A 154 3.89 -4.76 -3.68
N TYR A 155 4.91 -4.72 -4.52
CA TYR A 155 5.86 -3.62 -4.61
C TYR A 155 5.24 -2.46 -5.38
N ALA A 156 4.89 -1.41 -4.66
CA ALA A 156 4.30 -0.20 -5.16
C ALA A 156 5.36 0.84 -5.56
N VAL A 157 5.15 1.48 -6.71
CA VAL A 157 5.99 2.56 -7.22
C VAL A 157 5.13 3.80 -7.46
N TRP A 158 5.52 4.90 -6.84
CA TRP A 158 4.86 6.19 -6.95
C TRP A 158 5.76 7.20 -7.64
N GLU A 159 5.57 7.33 -8.94
CA GLU A 159 6.28 8.25 -9.84
C GLU A 159 5.79 9.69 -9.60
N LEU A 160 6.47 10.43 -8.73
CA LEU A 160 5.92 11.64 -8.07
C LEU A 160 5.56 12.77 -9.03
N LYS A 161 6.28 12.86 -10.16
CA LYS A 161 6.07 13.87 -11.22
C LYS A 161 5.24 13.37 -12.39
N SER A 162 4.81 12.10 -12.39
CA SER A 162 4.08 11.53 -13.52
C SER A 162 2.71 12.22 -13.70
N PRO A 163 2.24 12.38 -14.96
CA PRO A 163 0.91 12.91 -15.24
C PRO A 163 -0.20 12.15 -14.50
N ARG A 164 -0.03 10.83 -14.35
CA ARG A 164 -0.93 9.96 -13.60
C ARG A 164 -1.05 10.40 -12.14
N VAL A 165 0.07 10.57 -11.43
CA VAL A 165 0.04 10.95 -10.01
C VAL A 165 -0.56 12.33 -9.83
N LEU A 166 -0.20 13.29 -10.68
CA LEU A 166 -0.76 14.65 -10.64
C LEU A 166 -2.28 14.64 -10.86
N ALA A 167 -2.77 13.93 -11.87
CA ALA A 167 -4.20 13.79 -12.11
C ALA A 167 -4.92 13.17 -10.91
N ARG A 168 -4.36 12.12 -10.31
CA ARG A 168 -4.99 11.42 -9.18
C ARG A 168 -5.08 12.26 -7.91
N LEU A 169 -4.05 13.08 -7.65
CA LEU A 169 -4.02 13.94 -6.49
C LEU A 169 -4.96 15.15 -6.62
N TYR A 170 -5.03 15.79 -7.80
CA TYR A 170 -5.68 17.09 -7.94
C TYR A 170 -6.98 17.09 -8.77
N ALA A 171 -7.20 16.05 -9.57
CA ALA A 171 -8.40 15.90 -10.41
C ALA A 171 -8.83 14.42 -10.45
N PRO A 172 -9.43 13.90 -9.35
CA PRO A 172 -9.80 12.49 -9.27
C PRO A 172 -10.60 12.05 -10.50
N PRO A 173 -10.15 11.03 -11.25
CA PRO A 173 -10.80 10.65 -12.51
C PRO A 173 -12.18 10.04 -12.25
N PRO A 174 -13.02 9.85 -13.28
CA PRO A 174 -14.23 9.04 -13.15
C PRO A 174 -13.89 7.59 -12.75
N PRO A 175 -14.88 6.80 -12.28
CA PRO A 175 -14.72 5.36 -12.11
C PRO A 175 -14.13 4.74 -13.38
N PRO A 176 -13.17 3.81 -13.26
CA PRO A 176 -12.59 3.18 -14.43
C PRO A 176 -13.63 2.31 -15.13
N ASP A 177 -13.65 2.37 -16.46
CA ASP A 177 -14.44 1.45 -17.25
C ASP A 177 -13.76 0.07 -17.25
N THR A 178 -14.49 -0.92 -16.78
CA THR A 178 -14.05 -2.32 -16.70
C THR A 178 -14.94 -3.26 -17.48
N GLU A 179 -15.92 -2.71 -18.22
CA GLU A 179 -16.87 -3.51 -18.98
C GLU A 179 -16.15 -4.27 -20.11
N GLY A 180 -16.52 -5.54 -20.30
CA GLY A 180 -15.93 -6.40 -21.33
C GLY A 180 -14.47 -6.83 -21.10
N LEU A 181 -13.77 -6.33 -20.07
CA LEU A 181 -12.39 -6.73 -19.81
C LEU A 181 -12.30 -8.18 -19.31
N PRO A 182 -11.36 -8.98 -19.83
CA PRO A 182 -11.22 -10.37 -19.42
C PRO A 182 -10.69 -10.47 -17.97
N LEU A 183 -11.27 -11.40 -17.22
CA LEU A 183 -10.88 -11.69 -15.85
C LEU A 183 -9.85 -12.82 -15.82
N ALA A 184 -8.69 -12.55 -15.20
CA ALA A 184 -7.55 -13.44 -15.07
C ALA A 184 -7.75 -14.57 -14.05
N ASN A 185 -8.86 -14.56 -13.32
CA ASN A 185 -9.23 -15.62 -12.40
C ASN A 185 -10.74 -15.77 -12.23
N ARG A 186 -11.22 -16.98 -12.00
CA ARG A 186 -12.60 -17.23 -11.57
C ARG A 186 -12.64 -17.29 -10.04
N VAL A 187 -13.65 -16.63 -9.46
CA VAL A 187 -13.93 -16.61 -8.04
C VAL A 187 -15.39 -17.00 -7.86
N GLU A 188 -15.67 -17.96 -6.98
CA GLU A 188 -17.02 -18.44 -6.67
C GLU A 188 -17.23 -18.34 -5.16
N GLY A 189 -18.29 -17.63 -4.74
CA GLY A 189 -18.43 -17.21 -3.36
C GLY A 189 -17.21 -16.39 -2.92
N GLU A 190 -16.54 -16.84 -1.85
CA GLU A 190 -15.32 -16.21 -1.34
C GLU A 190 -14.03 -16.92 -1.81
N ALA A 191 -14.14 -18.01 -2.56
CA ALA A 191 -13.01 -18.87 -2.89
C ALA A 191 -12.48 -18.64 -4.32
N PRO A 192 -11.15 -18.58 -4.51
CA PRO A 192 -10.57 -18.59 -5.85
C PRO A 192 -10.67 -20.01 -6.43
N GLN A 193 -11.12 -20.13 -7.67
CA GLN A 193 -11.40 -21.42 -8.30
C GLN A 193 -10.44 -21.76 -9.45
N GLU A 194 -10.05 -20.75 -10.24
CA GLU A 194 -9.28 -20.97 -11.46
C GLU A 194 -8.39 -19.77 -11.75
N ALA A 195 -7.11 -20.02 -12.02
CA ALA A 195 -6.19 -19.05 -12.62
C ALA A 195 -6.24 -19.18 -14.15
N ARG A 196 -6.59 -18.08 -14.84
CA ARG A 196 -6.61 -18.02 -16.30
C ARG A 196 -5.36 -17.30 -16.77
N LEU A 197 -4.31 -18.06 -17.07
CA LEU A 197 -2.97 -17.51 -17.34
C LEU A 197 -2.71 -17.26 -18.85
N GLY A 198 -3.61 -17.69 -19.73
CA GLY A 198 -3.47 -17.57 -21.18
C GLY A 198 -3.96 -16.24 -21.79
N LEU A 199 -4.33 -15.23 -20.99
CA LEU A 199 -4.83 -13.97 -21.55
C LEU A 199 -3.69 -13.17 -22.18
N GLU A 200 -4.02 -12.49 -23.28
CA GLU A 200 -3.09 -11.61 -24.03
C GLU A 200 -3.63 -10.19 -24.23
N ALA A 201 -4.86 -9.92 -23.76
CA ALA A 201 -5.48 -8.61 -23.89
C ALA A 201 -4.61 -7.53 -23.23
N PRO A 202 -4.55 -6.31 -23.79
CA PRO A 202 -3.72 -5.22 -23.26
C PRO A 202 -4.10 -4.82 -21.84
N ARG A 203 -5.37 -5.04 -21.48
CA ARG A 203 -5.90 -4.84 -20.14
C ARG A 203 -6.67 -6.06 -19.67
N ILE A 204 -6.44 -6.44 -18.42
CA ILE A 204 -7.08 -7.58 -17.78
C ILE A 204 -7.47 -7.21 -16.34
N LEU A 205 -8.43 -7.91 -15.79
CA LEU A 205 -8.84 -7.77 -14.39
C LEU A 205 -8.31 -8.93 -13.56
N VAL A 206 -7.92 -8.67 -12.31
CA VAL A 206 -7.65 -9.71 -11.30
C VAL A 206 -8.54 -9.46 -10.10
N GLN A 207 -9.44 -10.41 -9.78
CA GLN A 207 -10.31 -10.31 -8.61
C GLN A 207 -9.62 -10.84 -7.35
N ILE A 208 -9.83 -10.14 -6.24
CA ILE A 208 -9.35 -10.53 -4.90
C ILE A 208 -10.55 -10.63 -3.94
N PRO A 209 -10.37 -11.11 -2.69
CA PRO A 209 -11.45 -11.12 -1.71
C PRO A 209 -12.04 -9.74 -1.43
N GLU A 210 -13.31 -9.72 -1.03
CA GLU A 210 -13.94 -8.52 -0.47
C GLU A 210 -13.42 -8.21 0.93
N ASP A 211 -13.29 -9.24 1.77
CA ASP A 211 -12.89 -9.15 3.17
C ASP A 211 -11.72 -10.09 3.51
N TRP A 212 -10.52 -9.71 3.04
CA TRP A 212 -9.29 -10.43 3.37
C TRP A 212 -9.00 -10.48 4.88
N GLY A 213 -9.34 -9.40 5.60
CA GLY A 213 -9.12 -9.32 7.05
C GLY A 213 -9.93 -10.35 7.82
N GLY A 214 -11.21 -10.50 7.48
CA GLY A 214 -12.05 -11.53 8.07
C GLY A 214 -11.65 -12.94 7.66
N ILE A 215 -11.22 -13.17 6.41
CA ILE A 215 -10.73 -14.48 5.96
C ILE A 215 -9.53 -14.93 6.81
N LEU A 216 -8.54 -14.06 7.02
CA LEU A 216 -7.36 -14.34 7.86
C LEU A 216 -7.73 -14.81 9.28
N GLN A 217 -8.84 -14.32 9.84
CA GLN A 217 -9.27 -14.65 11.19
C GLN A 217 -10.10 -15.93 11.27
N ARG A 218 -10.96 -16.19 10.27
CA ARG A 218 -11.98 -17.23 10.36
C ARG A 218 -11.64 -18.51 9.60
N ASP A 219 -10.81 -18.43 8.56
CA ASP A 219 -10.54 -19.58 7.68
C ASP A 219 -9.08 -19.55 7.17
N PRO A 220 -8.14 -20.14 7.93
CA PRO A 220 -6.74 -20.23 7.53
C PRO A 220 -6.53 -21.02 6.23
N GLY A 221 -7.38 -22.00 5.93
CA GLY A 221 -7.30 -22.80 4.71
C GLY A 221 -7.62 -21.96 3.48
N LEU A 222 -8.72 -21.19 3.54
CA LEU A 222 -9.08 -20.23 2.51
C LEU A 222 -8.05 -19.10 2.39
N ALA A 223 -7.48 -18.64 3.52
CA ALA A 223 -6.42 -17.65 3.51
C ALA A 223 -5.19 -18.14 2.71
N LEU A 224 -4.75 -19.38 2.98
CA LEU A 224 -3.64 -19.98 2.25
C LEU A 224 -3.95 -20.17 0.76
N ALA A 225 -5.14 -20.69 0.43
CA ALA A 225 -5.57 -20.87 -0.96
C ALA A 225 -5.55 -19.55 -1.75
N TRP A 226 -6.05 -18.47 -1.16
CA TRP A 226 -5.94 -17.13 -1.74
C TRP A 226 -4.51 -16.66 -1.92
N ARG A 227 -3.63 -17.01 -0.97
CA ARG A 227 -2.24 -16.57 -0.99
C ARG A 227 -1.49 -17.23 -2.14
N GLU A 228 -1.65 -18.54 -2.30
CA GLU A 228 -1.12 -19.31 -3.43
C GLU A 228 -1.70 -18.83 -4.77
N HIS A 229 -3.02 -18.68 -4.85
CA HIS A 229 -3.71 -18.21 -6.06
C HIS A 229 -3.25 -16.82 -6.49
N SER A 230 -3.13 -15.89 -5.54
CA SER A 230 -2.65 -14.53 -5.84
C SER A 230 -1.19 -14.51 -6.30
N ARG A 231 -0.35 -15.38 -5.73
CA ARG A 231 1.05 -15.52 -6.12
C ARG A 231 1.18 -16.04 -7.56
N GLU A 232 0.38 -17.02 -7.93
CA GLU A 232 0.32 -17.56 -9.28
C GLU A 232 -0.12 -16.49 -10.29
N VAL A 233 -1.28 -15.86 -10.08
CA VAL A 233 -1.86 -14.92 -11.05
C VAL A 233 -1.03 -13.65 -11.18
N PHE A 234 -0.69 -12.97 -10.07
CA PHE A 234 0.12 -11.75 -10.15
C PHE A 234 1.54 -12.05 -10.60
N GLY A 235 2.16 -13.12 -10.09
CA GLY A 235 3.51 -13.52 -10.50
C GLY A 235 3.59 -13.73 -12.01
N HIS A 236 2.63 -14.46 -12.58
CA HIS A 236 2.57 -14.74 -14.02
C HIS A 236 2.42 -13.47 -14.87
N TYR A 237 1.41 -12.64 -14.58
CA TYR A 237 1.12 -11.49 -15.43
C TYR A 237 2.17 -10.38 -15.27
N LEU A 238 2.66 -10.12 -14.06
CA LEU A 238 3.72 -9.12 -13.86
C LEU A 238 5.01 -9.51 -14.56
N ALA A 239 5.37 -10.81 -14.57
CA ALA A 239 6.53 -11.31 -15.32
C ALA A 239 6.38 -11.14 -16.85
N ARG A 240 5.14 -11.05 -17.35
CA ARG A 240 4.83 -10.81 -18.77
C ARG A 240 4.73 -9.32 -19.13
N GLY A 241 5.18 -8.43 -18.24
CA GLY A 241 5.19 -6.99 -18.46
C GLY A 241 3.85 -6.30 -18.18
N TYR A 242 2.92 -6.96 -17.47
CA TYR A 242 1.78 -6.25 -16.91
C TYR A 242 2.19 -5.49 -15.65
N ARG A 243 1.46 -4.42 -15.36
CA ARG A 243 1.51 -3.69 -14.10
C ARG A 243 0.09 -3.42 -13.63
N ALA A 244 -0.16 -3.49 -12.33
CA ALA A 244 -1.45 -3.10 -11.80
C ALA A 244 -1.51 -1.56 -11.73
N VAL A 245 -2.43 -0.98 -12.48
CA VAL A 245 -2.56 0.47 -12.68
C VAL A 245 -3.84 1.03 -12.09
N GLU A 246 -4.81 0.23 -11.68
CA GLU A 246 -6.03 0.74 -11.07
C GLU A 246 -6.67 -0.31 -10.17
N PHE A 247 -7.53 0.15 -9.26
CA PHE A 247 -8.29 -0.73 -8.38
C PHE A 247 -9.75 -0.29 -8.27
N VAL A 248 -10.66 -1.25 -8.44
CA VAL A 248 -12.12 -1.10 -8.38
C VAL A 248 -12.66 -1.82 -7.17
N ARG A 249 -13.70 -1.25 -6.54
CA ARG A 249 -14.43 -1.84 -5.41
C ARG A 249 -15.80 -2.31 -5.89
N GLY A 250 -16.31 -3.39 -5.30
CA GLY A 250 -17.66 -3.89 -5.56
C GLY A 250 -17.89 -4.43 -6.97
N PRO A 251 -17.19 -5.50 -7.40
CA PRO A 251 -16.24 -6.32 -6.63
C PRO A 251 -14.80 -5.78 -6.63
N ASN A 252 -13.99 -6.22 -5.66
CA ASN A 252 -12.59 -5.87 -5.48
C ASN A 252 -11.72 -6.44 -6.61
N ARG A 253 -11.29 -5.57 -7.53
CA ARG A 253 -10.52 -5.96 -8.71
C ARG A 253 -9.37 -5.02 -8.99
N TYR A 254 -8.20 -5.58 -9.28
CA TYR A 254 -7.12 -4.85 -9.92
C TYR A 254 -7.34 -4.81 -11.42
N LEU A 255 -7.04 -3.67 -12.04
CA LEU A 255 -6.84 -3.56 -13.47
C LEU A 255 -5.34 -3.62 -13.75
N LEU A 256 -4.93 -4.63 -14.49
CA LEU A 256 -3.58 -4.80 -14.99
C LEU A 256 -3.51 -4.32 -16.44
N GLU A 257 -2.44 -3.63 -16.77
CA GLU A 257 -2.15 -3.12 -18.12
C GLU A 257 -0.74 -3.55 -18.52
N ARG A 258 -0.59 -4.03 -19.76
CA ARG A 258 0.70 -4.43 -20.33
C ARG A 258 1.49 -3.20 -20.78
N GLU A 259 2.76 -3.10 -20.38
CA GLU A 259 3.63 -2.03 -20.85
C GLU A 259 3.90 -2.16 -22.36
N GLY A 260 3.72 -1.07 -23.11
CA GLY A 260 4.06 -1.02 -24.55
C GLY A 260 2.91 -1.18 -25.56
N THR A 261 1.66 -0.90 -25.18
CA THR A 261 0.57 -0.59 -26.13
C THR A 261 0.21 0.88 -26.15
#